data_AF-D8LY72-F1
#
_entry.id   AF-D8LY72-F1
#
_cell.length_a   1.000
_cell.length_b   1.000
_cell.length_c   1.000
_cell.angle_alpha   90.00
_cell.angle_beta   90.00
_cell.angle_gamma   90.00
#
_symmetry.space_group_name_H-M   'P 1'
#
loop_
_entity.id
_entity.type
_entity.pdbx_description
1 polymer ?
#
loop_
_entity_poly.entity_id
_entity_poly.type
_entity_poly.pdbx_seq_one_letter_code
_entity_poly.pdbx_strand_id
1 'polypeptide(L)'
;MFNIRFFQDAVNGVSSFLNGIVTNESPDVQRLDRYKKLYEDVTQIIAEMQEKGEEEREDWIGRTNISQDLNQMIDILVEEEKDLKKSSRDSYDNSEQRGLCLDYLLKQHLVDTFCGIAIADNPKGCMELFTTHITRLLKEVKYPLSTTEAIQITISALMQKLVQIGLRKDLRRSRFDQRLFHQE
;
A
#
# COMPACT_ATOMS: atom_id res chain seq x y z
N MET A 1 -22.09 -2.96 28.66
CA MET A 1 -20.71 -3.08 28.15
C MET A 1 -20.36 -1.78 27.44
N PHE A 2 -19.57 -0.92 28.07
CA PHE A 2 -19.10 0.32 27.44
C PHE A 2 -18.12 -0.04 26.32
N ASN A 3 -18.36 0.53 25.14
CA ASN A 3 -17.69 0.18 23.90
C ASN A 3 -16.30 0.83 23.90
N ILE A 4 -15.29 0.10 24.39
CA ILE A 4 -13.90 0.58 24.59
C ILE A 4 -13.32 1.19 23.30
N ARG A 5 -13.72 0.69 22.11
CA ARG A 5 -13.31 1.25 20.82
C ARG A 5 -13.79 2.68 20.59
N PHE A 6 -15.02 3.01 20.99
CA PHE A 6 -15.57 4.36 20.84
C PHE A 6 -14.84 5.37 21.72
N PHE A 7 -14.39 4.92 22.89
CA PHE A 7 -13.61 5.74 23.81
C PHE A 7 -12.18 5.94 23.30
N GLN A 8 -11.57 4.91 22.72
CA GLN A 8 -10.24 5.00 22.10
C GLN A 8 -10.23 5.96 20.91
N ASP A 9 -11.24 5.88 20.03
CA ASP A 9 -11.39 6.76 18.87
C ASP A 9 -11.67 8.21 19.30
N ALA A 10 -12.48 8.41 20.34
CA ALA A 10 -12.73 9.73 20.91
C ALA A 10 -11.47 10.34 21.56
N VAL A 11 -10.69 9.55 22.30
CA VAL A 11 -9.44 10.00 22.92
C VAL A 11 -8.37 10.31 21.88
N ASN A 12 -8.27 9.50 20.83
CA ASN A 12 -7.36 9.76 19.70
C ASN A 12 -7.77 11.00 18.91
N GLY A 13 -9.08 11.21 18.70
CA GLY A 13 -9.62 12.41 18.07
C GLY A 13 -9.37 13.68 18.88
N VAL A 14 -9.53 13.62 20.20
CA VAL A 14 -9.23 14.75 21.10
C VAL A 14 -7.72 15.02 21.15
N SER A 15 -6.89 13.99 21.19
CA SER A 15 -5.43 14.17 21.22
C SER A 15 -4.88 14.73 19.91
N SER A 16 -5.43 14.33 18.75
CA SER A 16 -5.02 14.90 17.45
C SER A 16 -5.53 16.34 17.30
N PHE A 17 -6.76 16.62 17.76
CA PHE A 17 -7.33 17.97 17.79
C PHE A 17 -6.51 18.93 18.67
N LEU A 18 -6.15 18.51 19.89
CA LEU A 18 -5.35 19.32 20.80
C LEU A 18 -3.93 19.56 20.27
N ASN A 19 -3.31 18.55 19.64
CA ASN A 19 -2.00 18.74 19.00
C ASN A 19 -2.10 19.67 17.78
N GLY A 20 -3.18 19.60 16.98
CA GLY A 20 -3.42 20.53 15.86
C GLY A 20 -3.68 21.97 16.28
N ILE A 21 -4.36 22.19 17.41
CA ILE A 21 -4.52 23.53 18.00
C ILE A 21 -3.16 24.10 18.44
N VAL A 22 -2.29 23.26 19.01
CA VAL A 22 -0.97 23.68 19.49
C VAL A 22 -0.01 23.99 18.33
N THR A 23 -0.14 23.34 17.18
CA THR A 23 0.74 23.58 16.01
C THR A 23 0.14 24.50 14.93
N ASN A 24 -1.11 24.98 15.07
CA ASN A 24 -1.84 25.78 14.05
C ASN A 24 -1.98 25.10 12.68
N GLU A 25 -1.64 23.82 12.54
CA GLU A 25 -1.72 23.09 11.28
C GLU A 25 -3.06 22.39 11.13
N SER A 26 -3.65 22.49 9.94
CA SER A 26 -4.87 21.73 9.62
C SER A 26 -4.64 20.22 9.82
N PRO A 27 -5.59 19.47 10.40
CA PRO A 27 -5.51 18.01 10.55
C PRO A 27 -5.17 17.29 9.24
N ASP A 28 -5.61 17.85 8.12
CA ASP A 28 -5.35 17.34 6.78
C ASP A 28 -3.89 17.50 6.34
N VAL A 29 -3.24 18.61 6.72
CA VAL A 29 -1.81 18.85 6.47
C VAL A 29 -0.97 17.85 7.25
N GLN A 30 -1.29 17.64 8.53
CA GLN A 30 -0.58 16.66 9.36
C GLN A 30 -0.75 15.23 8.83
N ARG A 31 -1.92 14.88 8.30
CA ARG A 31 -2.17 13.56 7.71
C ARG A 31 -1.32 13.35 6.46
N LEU A 32 -1.29 14.34 5.56
CA LEU A 32 -0.48 14.30 4.35
C LEU A 32 1.02 14.19 4.67
N ASP A 33 1.52 14.93 5.65
CA ASP A 33 2.94 14.88 6.02
C ASP A 33 3.33 13.55 6.66
N ARG A 34 2.44 12.94 7.48
CA ARG A 34 2.63 11.56 7.93
C ARG A 34 2.70 10.58 6.76
N TYR A 35 1.81 10.71 5.78
CA TYR A 35 1.81 9.86 4.59
C TYR A 35 3.13 9.98 3.80
N LYS A 36 3.62 11.21 3.58
CA LYS A 36 4.91 11.44 2.89
C LYS A 36 6.08 10.83 3.64
N LYS A 37 6.12 11.00 4.96
CA LYS A 37 7.19 10.44 5.78
C LYS A 37 7.26 8.91 5.66
N LEU A 38 6.11 8.23 5.76
CA LEU A 38 6.05 6.77 5.58
C LEU A 38 6.54 6.33 4.20
N TYR A 39 6.21 7.10 3.15
CA TYR A 39 6.71 6.85 1.81
C TYR A 39 8.24 7.00 1.72
N GLU A 40 8.79 8.07 2.28
CA GLU A 40 10.24 8.30 2.33
C GLU A 40 10.95 7.16 3.05
N ASP A 41 10.46 6.76 4.23
CA ASP A 41 10.99 5.65 5.03
C ASP A 41 10.98 4.33 4.23
N VAL A 42 9.87 4.02 3.53
CA VAL A 42 9.76 2.83 2.67
C VAL A 42 10.81 2.87 1.54
N THR A 43 10.94 4.00 0.84
CA THR A 43 11.91 4.12 -0.27
C THR A 43 13.36 4.02 0.20
N GLN A 44 13.66 4.57 1.38
CA GLN A 44 14.98 4.45 1.99
C GLN A 44 15.30 2.98 2.31
N ILE A 45 14.38 2.25 2.94
CA ILE A 45 14.57 0.82 3.25
C ILE A 45 14.85 0.02 1.97
N ILE A 46 14.14 0.30 0.88
CA ILE A 46 14.37 -0.36 -0.41
C ILE A 46 15.77 -0.06 -0.94
N ALA A 47 16.22 1.19 -0.87
CA ALA A 47 17.56 1.57 -1.30
C ALA A 47 18.63 0.83 -0.49
N GLU A 48 18.48 0.78 0.84
CA GLU A 48 19.38 0.02 1.72
C GLU A 48 19.37 -1.49 1.40
N MET A 49 18.22 -2.05 1.03
CA MET A 49 18.13 -3.45 0.60
C MET A 49 18.87 -3.73 -0.72
N GLN A 50 18.96 -2.75 -1.63
CA GLN A 50 19.69 -2.91 -2.89
C GLN A 50 21.19 -3.05 -2.65
N GLU A 51 21.73 -2.46 -1.59
CA GLU A 51 23.15 -2.53 -1.22
C GLU A 51 23.52 -3.88 -0.54
N LYS A 52 22.52 -4.67 -0.12
CA LYS A 52 22.71 -5.93 0.60
C LYS A 52 22.84 -7.15 -0.32
N GLY A 53 23.52 -8.19 0.16
CA GLY A 53 23.61 -9.50 -0.51
C GLY A 53 22.28 -10.27 -0.49
N GLU A 54 22.13 -11.30 -1.35
CA GLU A 54 20.85 -12.03 -1.51
C GLU A 54 20.32 -12.67 -0.22
N GLU A 55 21.17 -13.30 0.60
CA GLU A 55 20.75 -13.95 1.86
C GLU A 55 20.32 -12.94 2.93
N GLU A 56 20.92 -11.74 2.94
CA GLU A 56 20.59 -10.71 3.93
C GLU A 56 19.26 -10.03 3.64
N ARG A 57 18.77 -10.06 2.39
CA ARG A 57 17.55 -9.33 1.97
C ARG A 57 16.27 -9.93 2.56
N GLU A 58 16.18 -11.26 2.63
CA GLU A 58 14.98 -11.93 3.14
C GLU A 58 14.82 -11.70 4.65
N ASP A 59 15.93 -11.82 5.40
CA ASP A 59 16.02 -11.48 6.82
C ASP A 59 15.80 -9.97 7.06
N TRP A 60 16.20 -9.11 6.12
CA TRP A 60 15.96 -7.66 6.20
C TRP A 60 14.48 -7.28 6.07
N ILE A 61 13.73 -7.91 5.15
CA ILE A 61 12.27 -7.68 5.04
C ILE A 61 11.57 -8.04 6.35
N GLY A 62 12.02 -9.10 7.03
CA GLY A 62 11.48 -9.51 8.32
C GLY A 62 11.85 -8.59 9.50
N ARG A 63 12.98 -7.88 9.42
CA ARG A 63 13.48 -6.99 10.49
C ARG A 63 13.05 -5.53 10.35
N THR A 64 12.67 -5.10 9.15
CA THR A 64 12.30 -3.72 8.88
C THR A 64 10.80 -3.47 9.08
N ASN A 65 10.45 -2.19 9.25
CA ASN A 65 9.06 -1.76 9.42
C ASN A 65 8.33 -1.56 8.09
N ILE A 66 8.95 -1.89 6.94
CA ILE A 66 8.39 -1.62 5.60
C ILE A 66 6.95 -2.15 5.44
N SER A 67 6.65 -3.32 5.99
CA SER A 67 5.29 -3.90 5.97
C SER A 67 4.30 -3.11 6.84
N GLN A 68 4.76 -2.60 7.98
CA GLN A 68 3.93 -1.79 8.88
C GLN A 68 3.69 -0.41 8.27
N ASP A 69 4.70 0.21 7.68
CA ASP A 69 4.61 1.53 7.08
C ASP A 69 3.69 1.51 5.85
N LEU A 70 3.81 0.50 5.00
CA LEU A 70 2.88 0.29 3.88
C LEU A 70 1.43 0.06 4.34
N ASN A 71 1.21 -0.66 5.44
CA ASN A 71 -0.13 -0.84 6.00
C ASN A 71 -0.69 0.49 6.53
N GLN A 72 0.12 1.26 7.26
CA GLN A 72 -0.29 2.56 7.78
C GLN A 72 -0.62 3.56 6.65
N MET A 73 0.16 3.56 5.57
CA MET A 73 -0.15 4.35 4.37
C MET A 73 -1.52 3.99 3.79
N ILE A 74 -1.83 2.69 3.67
CA ILE A 74 -3.14 2.24 3.18
C ILE A 74 -4.25 2.64 4.14
N ASP A 75 -4.04 2.50 5.45
CA ASP A 75 -5.05 2.86 6.46
C ASP A 75 -5.38 4.36 6.42
N ILE A 76 -4.37 5.23 6.25
CA ILE A 76 -4.56 6.67 6.04
C ILE A 76 -5.45 6.93 4.81
N LEU A 77 -5.17 6.26 3.69
CA LEU A 77 -5.94 6.42 2.45
C LEU A 77 -7.39 5.94 2.63
N VAL A 78 -7.59 4.82 3.34
CA VAL A 78 -8.92 4.24 3.59
C VAL A 78 -9.73 5.09 4.58
N GLU A 79 -9.09 5.66 5.60
CA GLU A 79 -9.74 6.60 6.53
C GLU A 79 -10.18 7.87 5.80
N GLU A 80 -9.30 8.45 4.99
CA GLU A 80 -9.60 9.63 4.17
C GLU A 80 -10.79 9.37 3.23
N GLU A 81 -10.79 8.23 2.55
CA GLU A 81 -11.89 7.74 1.71
C GLU A 81 -13.22 7.55 2.44
N LYS A 82 -13.19 7.18 3.72
CA LYS A 82 -14.38 7.05 4.56
C LYS A 82 -14.90 8.41 5.00
N ASP A 83 -14.02 9.34 5.32
CA ASP A 83 -14.39 10.67 5.78
C ASP A 83 -14.99 11.52 4.65
N LEU A 84 -14.45 11.39 3.43
CA LEU A 84 -15.04 11.99 2.22
C LEU A 84 -16.48 11.52 1.97
N LYS A 85 -16.75 10.20 2.12
CA LYS A 85 -18.10 9.63 1.97
C LYS A 85 -19.09 10.10 3.04
N LYS A 86 -18.61 10.42 4.24
CA LYS A 86 -19.47 11.00 5.29
C LYS A 86 -19.81 12.44 4.95
N SER A 87 -18.82 13.24 4.55
CA SER A 87 -19.02 14.63 4.15
C SER A 87 -19.94 14.77 2.94
N SER A 88 -19.85 13.87 1.95
CA SER A 88 -20.68 13.90 0.74
C SER A 88 -22.14 13.47 0.96
N ARG A 89 -22.48 12.86 2.10
CA ARG A 89 -23.87 12.54 2.44
C ARG A 89 -24.67 13.76 2.87
N ASP A 90 -24.00 14.82 3.31
CA ASP A 90 -24.62 16.07 3.75
C ASP A 90 -24.61 17.16 2.66
N SER A 91 -23.91 16.93 1.54
CA SER A 91 -23.85 17.84 0.39
C SER A 91 -24.14 17.10 -0.92
N TYR A 92 -25.27 17.43 -1.56
CA TYR A 92 -25.72 16.93 -2.88
C TYR A 92 -24.85 17.42 -4.06
N ASP A 93 -23.53 17.55 -3.88
CA ASP A 93 -22.63 17.85 -4.99
C ASP A 93 -21.83 16.60 -5.36
N ASN A 94 -22.19 16.04 -6.50
CA ASN A 94 -21.74 14.76 -7.02
C ASN A 94 -20.37 14.91 -7.72
N SER A 95 -19.53 15.84 -7.26
CA SER A 95 -18.17 16.00 -7.76
C SER A 95 -17.27 15.00 -7.04
N GLU A 96 -16.53 14.19 -7.80
CA GLU A 96 -15.59 13.21 -7.28
C GLU A 96 -14.43 13.90 -6.58
N GLN A 97 -14.64 14.33 -5.33
CA GLN A 97 -13.61 14.94 -4.53
C GLN A 97 -12.68 13.85 -3.99
N ARG A 98 -11.52 13.72 -4.64
CA ARG A 98 -10.44 12.85 -4.20
C ARG A 98 -9.82 13.42 -2.92
N GLY A 99 -9.46 12.53 -2.00
CA GLY A 99 -8.75 12.91 -0.78
C GLY A 99 -7.33 13.39 -1.06
N LEU A 100 -6.75 14.16 -0.15
CA LEU A 100 -5.42 14.79 -0.32
C LEU A 100 -4.29 13.76 -0.43
N CYS A 101 -4.35 12.68 0.37
CA CYS A 101 -3.36 11.61 0.35
C CYS A 101 -3.53 10.75 -0.91
N LEU A 102 -4.77 10.43 -1.29
CA LEU A 102 -5.05 9.71 -2.53
C LEU A 102 -4.63 10.52 -3.77
N ASP A 103 -4.92 11.81 -3.77
CA ASP A 103 -4.50 12.73 -4.83
C ASP A 103 -2.98 12.79 -4.94
N TYR A 104 -2.28 12.85 -3.81
CA TYR A 104 -0.82 12.84 -3.78
C TYR A 104 -0.27 11.53 -4.35
N LEU A 105 -0.80 10.38 -3.92
CA LEU A 105 -0.42 9.05 -4.43
C LEU A 105 -0.57 8.95 -5.95
N LEU A 106 -1.67 9.47 -6.50
CA LEU A 106 -1.93 9.46 -7.93
C LEU A 106 -1.05 10.45 -8.70
N LYS A 107 -0.90 11.69 -8.20
CA LYS A 107 -0.08 12.74 -8.84
C LYS A 107 1.41 12.40 -8.86
N GLN A 108 1.90 11.71 -7.83
CA GLN A 108 3.31 11.32 -7.72
C GLN A 108 3.61 9.95 -8.32
N HIS A 109 2.65 9.31 -9.01
CA HIS A 109 2.84 8.01 -9.65
C HIS A 109 3.38 6.94 -8.68
N LEU A 110 3.00 7.00 -7.40
CA LEU A 110 3.56 6.09 -6.39
C LEU A 110 3.14 4.63 -6.65
N VAL A 111 1.94 4.43 -7.21
CA VAL A 111 1.48 3.11 -7.66
C VAL A 111 2.37 2.57 -8.78
N ASP A 112 2.73 3.41 -9.76
CA ASP A 112 3.61 3.03 -10.85
C ASP A 112 5.01 2.67 -10.34
N THR A 113 5.54 3.47 -9.42
CA THR A 113 6.83 3.23 -8.77
C THR A 113 6.85 1.89 -8.04
N PHE A 114 5.86 1.63 -7.17
CA PHE A 114 5.80 0.37 -6.42
C PHE A 114 5.54 -0.84 -7.32
N CYS A 115 4.67 -0.71 -8.32
CA CYS A 115 4.48 -1.73 -9.36
C CYS A 115 5.78 -1.98 -10.13
N GLY A 116 6.51 -0.94 -10.50
CA GLY A 116 7.79 -1.03 -11.19
C GLY A 116 8.84 -1.78 -10.39
N ILE A 117 8.97 -1.46 -9.10
CA ILE A 117 9.88 -2.17 -8.18
C ILE A 117 9.47 -3.64 -8.04
N ALA A 118 8.17 -3.94 -7.90
CA ALA A 118 7.65 -5.30 -7.85
C ALA A 118 7.88 -6.09 -9.16
N ILE A 119 7.72 -5.43 -10.31
CA ILE A 119 7.98 -6.00 -11.64
C ILE A 119 9.48 -6.18 -11.87
N ALA A 120 10.34 -5.35 -11.31
CA ALA A 120 11.77 -5.62 -11.32
C ALA A 120 12.14 -6.76 -10.35
N ASP A 121 11.34 -6.96 -9.29
CA ASP A 121 11.68 -7.78 -8.12
C ASP A 121 13.13 -7.52 -7.67
N ASN A 122 13.49 -6.24 -7.65
CA ASN A 122 14.84 -5.78 -7.35
C ASN A 122 14.77 -4.66 -6.32
N PRO A 123 15.09 -4.94 -5.04
CA PRO A 123 15.65 -6.18 -4.52
C PRO A 123 14.66 -7.37 -4.47
N LYS A 124 15.17 -8.60 -4.58
CA LYS A 124 14.36 -9.84 -4.50
C LYS A 124 13.50 -9.86 -3.24
N GLY A 125 12.22 -10.22 -3.38
CA GLY A 125 11.24 -10.26 -2.28
C GLY A 125 10.32 -9.04 -2.26
N CYS A 126 10.70 -7.93 -2.90
CA CYS A 126 9.83 -6.78 -3.07
C CYS A 126 8.56 -7.12 -3.86
N MET A 127 8.61 -8.05 -4.80
CA MET A 127 7.43 -8.43 -5.56
C MET A 127 6.30 -8.94 -4.65
N GLU A 128 6.59 -9.84 -3.71
CA GLU A 128 5.59 -10.40 -2.80
C GLU A 128 5.06 -9.35 -1.83
N LEU A 129 5.97 -8.53 -1.29
CA LEU A 129 5.66 -7.43 -0.39
C LEU A 129 4.69 -6.43 -1.05
N PHE A 130 5.08 -5.82 -2.16
CA PHE A 130 4.26 -4.79 -2.81
C PHE A 130 2.98 -5.34 -3.41
N THR A 131 2.98 -6.57 -3.94
CA THR A 131 1.76 -7.20 -4.46
C THR A 131 0.69 -7.31 -3.37
N THR A 132 1.08 -7.71 -2.16
CA THR A 132 0.15 -7.85 -1.03
C THR A 132 -0.49 -6.51 -0.68
N HIS A 133 0.32 -5.45 -0.58
CA HIS A 133 -0.14 -4.12 -0.20
C HIS A 133 -0.93 -3.43 -1.32
N ILE A 134 -0.53 -3.54 -2.58
CA ILE A 134 -1.28 -3.01 -3.73
C ILE A 134 -2.64 -3.72 -3.85
N THR A 135 -2.69 -5.04 -3.64
CA THR A 135 -3.96 -5.78 -3.66
C THR A 135 -4.90 -5.30 -2.56
N ARG A 136 -4.38 -5.05 -1.36
CA ARG A 136 -5.16 -4.48 -0.26
C ARG A 136 -5.69 -3.09 -0.61
N LEU A 137 -4.84 -2.21 -1.16
CA LEU A 137 -5.24 -0.89 -1.60
C LEU A 137 -6.40 -0.96 -2.60
N LEU A 138 -6.28 -1.80 -3.64
CA LEU A 138 -7.30 -1.99 -4.67
C LEU A 138 -8.62 -2.58 -4.14
N LYS A 139 -8.56 -3.35 -3.05
CA LYS A 139 -9.74 -3.95 -2.43
C LYS A 139 -10.51 -2.97 -1.55
N GLU A 140 -9.79 -2.14 -0.80
CA GLU A 140 -10.37 -1.26 0.22
C GLU A 140 -10.73 0.13 -0.33
N VAL A 141 -10.00 0.63 -1.33
CA VAL A 141 -10.28 1.91 -1.99
C VAL A 141 -11.32 1.70 -3.09
N LYS A 142 -12.48 2.36 -2.93
CA LYS A 142 -13.64 2.22 -3.83
C LYS A 142 -13.59 3.15 -5.03
N TYR A 143 -12.68 4.12 -5.04
CA TYR A 143 -12.48 4.97 -6.21
C TYR A 143 -11.63 4.24 -7.26
N PRO A 144 -12.01 4.33 -8.53
CA PRO A 144 -11.13 3.85 -9.58
C PRO A 144 -9.82 4.65 -9.51
N LEU A 145 -8.71 3.96 -9.21
CA LEU A 145 -7.35 4.50 -9.38
C LEU A 145 -7.04 4.83 -10.86
N SER A 146 -8.00 4.58 -11.75
CA SER A 146 -8.01 4.80 -13.21
C SER A 146 -7.97 6.26 -13.62
N THR A 147 -6.95 6.99 -13.20
CA THR A 147 -6.81 8.41 -13.57
C THR A 147 -5.85 8.61 -14.73
N THR A 148 -4.97 7.65 -14.99
CA THR A 148 -3.97 7.69 -16.07
C THR A 148 -3.79 6.32 -16.71
N GLU A 149 -3.62 6.30 -18.03
CA GLU A 149 -3.32 5.11 -18.83
C GLU A 149 -2.06 4.37 -18.30
N ALA A 150 -1.07 5.14 -17.81
CA ALA A 150 0.15 4.62 -17.20
C ALA A 150 -0.13 3.67 -16.02
N ILE A 151 -0.99 4.09 -15.07
CA ILE A 151 -1.36 3.28 -13.89
C ILE A 151 -2.07 1.99 -14.29
N GLN A 152 -2.92 2.05 -15.32
CA GLN A 152 -3.60 0.86 -15.81
C GLN A 152 -2.63 -0.12 -16.47
N ILE A 153 -1.66 0.39 -17.24
CA ILE A 153 -0.61 -0.42 -17.87
C ILE A 153 0.27 -1.09 -16.80
N THR A 154 0.72 -0.35 -15.79
CA THR A 154 1.62 -0.89 -14.74
C THR A 154 0.93 -1.93 -13.87
N ILE A 155 -0.31 -1.70 -13.45
CA ILE A 155 -1.11 -2.69 -12.70
C ILE A 155 -1.35 -3.94 -13.56
N SER A 156 -1.73 -3.76 -14.83
CA SER A 156 -1.96 -4.89 -15.75
C SER A 156 -0.69 -5.71 -15.97
N ALA A 157 0.46 -5.04 -16.14
CA ALA A 157 1.75 -5.70 -16.27
C ALA A 157 2.13 -6.48 -15.00
N LEU A 158 1.90 -5.91 -13.82
CA LEU A 158 2.11 -6.58 -12.53
C LEU A 158 1.22 -7.83 -12.43
N MET A 159 -0.07 -7.72 -12.73
CA MET A 159 -1.00 -8.85 -12.73
C MET A 159 -0.58 -9.95 -13.71
N GLN A 160 -0.20 -9.59 -14.94
CA GLN A 160 0.30 -10.56 -15.92
C GLN A 160 1.57 -11.27 -15.41
N LYS A 161 2.50 -10.54 -14.80
CA LYS A 161 3.71 -11.13 -14.22
C LYS A 161 3.38 -12.11 -13.09
N LEU A 162 2.43 -11.76 -12.20
CA LEU A 162 1.98 -12.63 -11.12
C LEU A 162 1.33 -13.91 -11.65
N VAL A 163 0.47 -13.80 -12.67
CA VAL A 163 -0.14 -14.96 -13.34
C VAL A 163 0.92 -15.86 -13.97
N GLN A 164 1.92 -15.29 -14.65
CA GLN A 164 3.03 -16.06 -15.21
C GLN A 164 3.85 -16.78 -14.13
N ILE A 165 4.07 -16.15 -12.98
CA ILE A 165 4.80 -16.76 -11.86
C ILE A 165 3.97 -17.86 -11.20
N GLY A 166 2.66 -17.64 -11.00
CA GLY A 166 1.73 -18.66 -10.52
C GLY A 166 1.70 -19.89 -11.43
N LEU A 167 1.52 -19.68 -12.74
CA LEU A 167 1.59 -20.73 -13.76
C LEU A 167 2.93 -21.47 -13.76
N ARG A 168 4.05 -20.77 -13.57
CA ARG A 168 5.38 -21.39 -13.47
C ARG A 168 5.55 -22.22 -12.19
N LYS A 169 4.97 -21.80 -11.06
CA LYS A 169 4.96 -22.57 -9.81
C LYS A 169 4.12 -23.84 -9.95
N ASP A 170 2.97 -23.77 -10.62
CA ASP A 170 2.10 -24.93 -10.88
C ASP A 170 2.72 -25.92 -11.88
N LEU A 171 3.38 -25.43 -12.94
CA LEU A 171 4.14 -26.26 -13.89
C LEU A 171 5.38 -26.92 -13.26
N ARG A 172 5.96 -26.32 -12.20
CA ARG A 172 7.04 -26.96 -11.43
C ARG A 172 6.49 -28.02 -10.48
N ARG A 173 5.39 -27.75 -9.77
CA ARG A 173 4.68 -28.76 -8.95
C ARG A 173 4.28 -29.98 -9.76
N SER A 174 3.61 -29.77 -10.90
CA SER A 174 3.20 -30.86 -11.80
C SER A 174 4.36 -31.69 -12.34
N ARG A 175 5.54 -31.08 -12.59
CA ARG A 175 6.76 -31.80 -13.00
C ARG A 175 7.49 -32.51 -11.86
N PHE A 176 7.32 -32.08 -10.62
CA PHE A 176 7.82 -32.80 -9.45
C PHE A 176 6.94 -34.01 -9.15
N ASP A 177 5.63 -33.88 -9.26
CA ASP A 177 4.69 -35.00 -9.07
C ASP A 177 4.96 -36.10 -10.12
N GLN A 178 5.14 -35.76 -11.41
CA GLN A 178 5.45 -36.75 -12.45
C GLN A 178 6.80 -37.48 -12.27
N ARG A 179 7.77 -36.92 -11.52
CA ARG A 179 9.05 -37.59 -11.25
C ARG A 179 8.98 -38.54 -10.05
N LEU A 180 8.06 -38.32 -9.12
CA LEU A 180 7.81 -39.26 -8.02
C LEU A 180 7.08 -40.52 -8.47
N PHE A 181 6.29 -40.47 -9.55
CA PHE A 181 5.54 -41.62 -10.08
C PHE A 181 6.31 -42.48 -11.11
N HIS A 182 7.60 -42.21 -11.35
CA HIS A 182 8.46 -42.98 -12.28
C HIS A 182 9.72 -43.57 -11.62
N GLN A 183 9.70 -43.73 -10.30
CA GLN A 183 10.65 -44.60 -9.58
C GLN A 183 9.88 -45.71 -8.84
N GLU A 184 9.25 -46.60 -9.60
CA GLU A 184 8.96 -47.98 -9.19
C GLU A 184 9.25 -48.92 -10.37
#